data_AF-A0A1X1KCH3-F1
#
_entry.id   AF-A0A1X1KCH3-F1
#
_cell.length_a   1.000
_cell.length_b   1.000
_cell.length_c   1.000
_cell.angle_alpha   90.00
_cell.angle_beta   90.00
_cell.angle_gamma   90.00
#
_symmetry.space_group_name_H-M   'P 1'
#
loop_
_entity.id
_entity.type
_entity.pdbx_description
1 polymer ?
#
loop_
_entity_poly.entity_id
_entity_poly.type
_entity_poly.pdbx_seq_one_letter_code
_entity_poly.pdbx_strand_id
1 'polypeptide(L)'
;EEVAFQTKEVTNPDLPEGSRQVKTAGKKGVRTIVYTVTYTDGVETGRVEKSNTITTPAVDEVIEVGTKKVVVPVVTTKEETKTEEVAFQTKEVTNSDLPEGSRQVKTAGKKGVRTIVETVTYTDGVETGRVEKSNTITIPAVDEIVEVGTKKVASTTTNGDKKDTATTGNQAENTKKEETASQDKKVLPSTGTASTSLLSIIGLAFASLAAFVLRKKD
;
A
#
# COMPACT_ATOMS: atom_id res chain seq x y z
N GLU A 1 -65.70 20.81 14.29
CA GLU A 1 -64.39 21.44 14.56
C GLU A 1 -63.26 20.50 14.15
N GLU A 2 -62.10 21.04 13.78
CA GLU A 2 -60.91 20.24 13.47
C GLU A 2 -60.16 19.84 14.75
N VAL A 3 -59.57 18.64 14.76
CA VAL A 3 -58.67 18.17 15.81
C VAL A 3 -57.26 18.08 15.23
N ALA A 4 -56.30 18.81 15.81
CA ALA A 4 -54.91 18.78 15.34
C ALA A 4 -54.28 17.39 15.51
N PHE A 5 -53.41 17.01 14.59
CA PHE A 5 -52.54 15.84 14.74
C PHE A 5 -51.29 16.20 15.56
N GLN A 6 -50.61 15.20 16.10
CA GLN A 6 -49.31 15.38 16.74
C GLN A 6 -48.18 14.98 15.77
N THR A 7 -46.99 15.53 15.96
CA THR A 7 -45.79 15.13 15.21
C THR A 7 -44.90 14.27 16.12
N LYS A 8 -44.47 13.12 15.63
CA LYS A 8 -43.59 12.17 16.32
C LYS A 8 -42.30 12.00 15.51
N GLU A 9 -41.17 12.11 16.18
CA GLU A 9 -39.86 11.84 15.60
C GLU A 9 -39.41 10.44 15.98
N VAL A 10 -38.92 9.67 15.00
CA VAL A 10 -38.38 8.33 15.20
C VAL A 10 -37.01 8.26 14.52
N THR A 11 -36.02 7.67 15.18
CA THR A 11 -34.69 7.52 14.59
C THR A 11 -34.67 6.42 13.53
N ASN A 12 -33.99 6.65 12.41
CA ASN A 12 -33.78 5.67 11.35
C ASN A 12 -32.26 5.49 11.08
N PRO A 13 -31.68 4.30 11.35
CA PRO A 13 -30.26 4.02 11.14
C PRO A 13 -29.85 3.81 9.68
N ASP A 14 -30.82 3.73 8.75
CA ASP A 14 -30.54 3.60 7.31
C ASP A 14 -30.39 4.96 6.62
N LEU A 15 -30.94 6.02 7.24
CA LEU A 15 -30.89 7.39 6.74
C LEU A 15 -29.63 8.12 7.23
N PRO A 16 -28.92 8.89 6.38
CA PRO A 16 -27.74 9.67 6.77
C PRO A 16 -27.98 10.53 8.01
N GLU A 17 -26.99 10.62 8.90
CA GLU A 17 -27.05 11.45 10.10
C GLU A 17 -27.48 12.89 9.77
N GLY A 18 -28.50 13.39 10.46
CA GLY A 18 -29.04 14.74 10.26
C GLY A 18 -30.09 14.87 9.14
N SER A 19 -30.31 13.83 8.32
CA SER A 19 -31.42 13.83 7.36
C SER A 19 -32.77 13.65 8.04
N ARG A 20 -33.83 14.17 7.43
CA ARG A 20 -35.22 14.08 7.93
C ARG A 20 -36.16 13.71 6.79
N GLN A 21 -37.07 12.77 7.03
CA GLN A 21 -38.04 12.33 6.04
C GLN A 21 -39.41 12.08 6.68
N VAL A 22 -40.49 12.55 6.05
CA VAL A 22 -41.85 12.22 6.49
C VAL A 22 -42.17 10.80 6.04
N LYS A 23 -42.37 9.89 7.01
CA LYS A 23 -42.82 8.51 6.77
C LYS A 23 -44.34 8.44 6.64
N THR A 24 -45.03 9.16 7.51
CA THR A 24 -46.50 9.23 7.55
C THR A 24 -46.89 10.69 7.65
N ALA A 25 -47.62 11.20 6.67
CA ALA A 25 -48.13 12.57 6.72
C ALA A 25 -49.25 12.71 7.75
N GLY A 26 -49.22 13.78 8.54
CA GLY A 26 -50.27 14.08 9.50
C GLY A 26 -51.59 14.40 8.83
N LYS A 27 -52.70 13.94 9.42
CA LYS A 27 -54.07 14.28 8.98
C LYS A 27 -54.88 14.76 10.17
N LYS A 28 -55.51 15.92 10.06
CA LYS A 28 -56.40 16.45 11.09
C LYS A 28 -57.61 15.51 11.28
N GLY A 29 -58.05 15.37 12.53
CA GLY A 29 -59.29 14.72 12.88
C GLY A 29 -60.47 15.68 12.84
N VAL A 30 -61.66 15.16 13.11
CA VAL A 30 -62.92 15.92 13.16
C VAL A 30 -63.63 15.63 14.49
N ARG A 31 -64.01 16.71 15.17
CA ARG A 31 -64.86 16.72 16.36
C ARG A 31 -66.24 17.23 15.96
N THR A 32 -67.27 16.48 16.31
CA THR A 32 -68.67 16.86 16.14
C THR A 32 -69.23 17.25 17.51
N ILE A 33 -69.75 18.48 17.60
CA ILE A 33 -70.41 19.01 18.79
C ILE A 33 -71.88 19.21 18.43
N VAL A 34 -72.77 18.63 19.22
CA VAL A 34 -74.22 18.75 19.04
C VAL A 34 -74.76 19.63 20.15
N TYR A 35 -75.53 20.66 19.79
CA TYR A 35 -76.18 21.55 20.74
C TYR A 35 -77.70 21.34 20.72
N THR A 36 -78.32 21.40 21.90
CA THR A 36 -79.74 21.70 22.01
C THR A 36 -79.90 23.21 22.11
N VAL A 37 -80.70 23.79 21.20
CA VAL A 37 -80.96 25.23 21.17
C VAL A 37 -82.43 25.46 21.52
N THR A 38 -82.68 26.30 22.51
CA THR A 38 -84.03 26.65 22.98
C THR A 38 -84.42 28.00 22.40
N TYR A 39 -85.64 28.08 21.88
CA TYR A 39 -86.22 29.30 21.34
C TYR A 39 -87.50 29.66 22.09
N THR A 40 -87.71 30.96 22.30
CA THR A 40 -88.97 31.51 22.81
C THR A 40 -89.38 32.62 21.86
N ASP A 41 -90.58 32.53 21.30
CA ASP A 41 -91.10 33.47 20.29
C ASP A 41 -90.17 33.67 19.08
N GLY A 42 -89.49 32.60 18.67
CA GLY A 42 -88.56 32.61 17.53
C GLY A 42 -87.16 33.16 17.82
N VAL A 43 -86.89 33.63 19.04
CA VAL A 43 -85.57 34.13 19.47
C VAL A 43 -84.83 33.05 20.25
N GLU A 44 -83.54 32.86 19.97
CA GLU A 44 -82.69 31.92 20.72
C GLU A 44 -82.53 32.44 22.17
N THR A 45 -83.02 31.67 23.14
CA THR A 45 -82.97 31.99 24.58
C THR A 45 -82.00 31.12 25.36
N GLY A 46 -81.47 30.05 24.75
CA GLY A 46 -80.47 29.21 25.38
C GLY A 46 -79.81 28.23 24.42
N ARG A 47 -78.56 27.89 24.72
CA ARG A 47 -77.79 26.86 24.02
C ARG A 47 -77.07 26.00 25.04
N VAL A 48 -77.29 24.69 24.97
CA VAL A 48 -76.65 23.72 25.85
C VAL A 48 -76.00 22.63 24.99
N GLU A 49 -74.73 22.34 25.27
CA GLU A 49 -74.02 21.24 24.62
C GLU A 49 -74.64 19.90 25.02
N LYS A 50 -75.04 19.10 24.03
CA LYS A 50 -75.63 17.78 24.21
C LYS A 50 -74.58 16.67 24.10
N SER A 51 -73.63 16.82 23.20
CA SER A 51 -72.51 15.90 23.05
C SER A 51 -71.32 16.55 22.36
N ASN A 52 -70.15 16.01 22.62
CA ASN A 52 -68.89 16.44 22.03
C ASN A 52 -68.02 15.22 21.83
N THR A 53 -67.96 14.76 20.59
CA THR A 53 -67.36 13.47 20.23
C THR A 53 -66.40 13.65 19.07
N ILE A 54 -65.23 13.00 19.16
CA ILE A 54 -64.32 12.87 18.03
C ILE A 54 -64.92 11.83 17.07
N THR A 55 -65.38 12.29 15.90
CA THR A 55 -66.00 11.44 14.87
C THR A 55 -64.98 10.92 13.86
N THR A 56 -63.83 11.58 13.74
CA THR A 56 -62.69 11.10 12.95
C THR A 56 -61.41 11.37 13.74
N PRO A 57 -60.65 10.35 14.14
CA PRO A 57 -59.39 10.56 14.85
C PRO A 57 -58.37 11.25 13.94
N ALA A 58 -57.52 12.09 14.53
CA ALA A 58 -56.36 12.61 13.82
C ALA A 58 -55.34 11.48 13.58
N VAL A 59 -54.61 11.56 12.46
CA VAL A 59 -53.47 10.69 12.17
C VAL A 59 -52.21 11.48 12.45
N ASP A 60 -51.38 10.99 13.36
CA ASP A 60 -50.11 11.64 13.70
C ASP A 60 -49.14 11.65 12.52
N GLU A 61 -48.39 12.73 12.41
CA GLU A 61 -47.27 12.82 11.50
C GLU A 61 -46.06 12.10 12.09
N VAL A 62 -45.40 11.27 11.28
CA VAL A 62 -44.19 10.56 11.67
C VAL A 62 -43.04 11.02 10.81
N ILE A 63 -42.04 11.62 11.45
CA ILE A 63 -40.79 12.06 10.81
C ILE A 63 -39.69 11.11 11.24
N GLU A 64 -39.04 10.49 10.26
CA GLU A 64 -37.82 9.73 10.48
C GLU A 64 -36.61 10.67 10.48
N VAL A 65 -35.78 10.57 11.52
CA VAL A 65 -34.53 11.32 11.68
C VAL A 65 -33.37 10.36 11.48
N GLY A 66 -32.52 10.63 10.50
CA GLY A 66 -31.39 9.77 10.16
C GLY A 66 -30.29 9.78 11.20
N THR A 67 -29.75 8.59 11.50
CA THR A 67 -28.67 8.38 12.46
C THR A 67 -27.47 7.63 11.87
N LYS A 68 -27.47 7.37 10.55
CA LYS A 68 -26.38 6.67 9.87
C LYS A 68 -25.15 7.57 9.76
N LYS A 69 -24.13 7.25 10.55
CA LYS A 69 -22.84 7.93 10.46
C LYS A 69 -22.09 7.50 9.21
N VAL A 70 -21.52 8.46 8.49
CA VAL A 70 -20.55 8.18 7.44
C VAL A 70 -19.20 7.95 8.12
N VAL A 71 -18.69 6.72 8.04
CA VAL A 71 -17.34 6.42 8.50
C VAL A 71 -16.39 6.84 7.39
N VAL A 72 -15.62 7.91 7.65
CA VAL A 72 -14.54 8.33 6.75
C VAL A 72 -13.31 7.48 7.09
N PRO A 73 -12.71 6.78 6.12
CA PRO A 73 -11.53 5.96 6.39
C PRO A 73 -10.37 6.83 6.85
N VAL A 74 -9.60 6.34 7.81
CA VAL A 74 -8.41 7.04 8.30
C VAL A 74 -7.23 6.70 7.40
N VAL A 75 -6.68 7.72 6.73
CA VAL A 75 -5.51 7.58 5.86
C VAL A 75 -4.26 8.09 6.59
N THR A 76 -3.24 7.25 6.68
CA THR A 76 -1.94 7.61 7.25
C THR A 76 -0.82 7.24 6.28
N THR A 77 0.33 7.91 6.40
CA THR A 77 1.53 7.59 5.62
C THR A 77 2.72 7.39 6.55
N LYS A 78 3.63 6.50 6.16
CA LYS A 78 4.86 6.21 6.89
C LYS A 78 6.01 6.07 5.91
N GLU A 79 7.19 6.54 6.30
CA GLU A 79 8.42 6.27 5.55
C GLU A 79 9.04 4.95 6.05
N GLU A 80 9.33 4.06 5.11
CA GLU A 80 10.08 2.83 5.33
C GLU A 80 11.41 2.89 4.59
N THR A 81 12.46 2.36 5.22
CA THR A 81 13.81 2.31 4.64
C THR A 81 14.21 0.86 4.44
N LYS A 82 14.61 0.52 3.21
CA LYS A 82 15.14 -0.77 2.83
C LYS A 82 16.58 -0.62 2.33
N THR A 83 17.46 -1.53 2.74
CA THR A 83 18.84 -1.57 2.24
C THR A 83 19.07 -2.80 1.39
N GLU A 84 19.79 -2.63 0.28
CA GLU A 84 20.18 -3.71 -0.62
C GLU A 84 21.70 -3.65 -0.87
N GLU A 85 22.35 -4.80 -1.01
CA GLU A 85 23.78 -4.85 -1.30
C GLU A 85 24.05 -4.56 -2.79
N VAL A 86 25.14 -3.84 -3.06
CA VAL A 86 25.65 -3.59 -4.41
C VAL A 86 26.93 -4.39 -4.62
N ALA A 87 26.96 -5.30 -5.59
CA ALA A 87 28.13 -6.11 -5.87
C ALA A 87 29.32 -5.26 -6.34
N PHE A 88 30.53 -5.65 -5.96
CA PHE A 88 31.77 -5.09 -6.53
C PHE A 88 32.14 -5.78 -7.84
N GLN A 89 32.97 -5.13 -8.65
CA GLN A 89 33.54 -5.75 -9.85
C GLN A 89 34.96 -6.25 -9.57
N THR A 90 35.42 -7.28 -10.27
CA THR A 90 36.82 -7.71 -10.25
C THR A 90 37.52 -7.19 -11.50
N LYS A 91 38.65 -6.51 -11.31
CA LYS A 91 39.50 -5.94 -12.36
C LYS A 91 40.87 -6.62 -12.32
N GLU A 92 41.32 -7.08 -13.48
CA GLU A 92 42.65 -7.67 -13.64
C GLU A 92 43.62 -6.65 -14.21
N VAL A 93 44.81 -6.56 -13.63
CA VAL A 93 45.89 -5.67 -14.07
C VAL A 93 47.17 -6.48 -14.23
N THR A 94 47.89 -6.34 -15.33
CA THR A 94 49.17 -7.04 -15.52
C THR A 94 50.25 -6.45 -14.63
N ASN A 95 51.06 -7.30 -14.01
CA ASN A 95 52.23 -6.91 -13.23
C ASN A 95 53.49 -7.63 -13.78
N SER A 96 54.51 -6.87 -14.18
CA SER A 96 55.77 -7.39 -14.73
C SER A 96 56.77 -7.85 -13.68
N ASP A 97 56.52 -7.58 -12.39
CA ASP A 97 57.36 -8.02 -11.28
C ASP A 97 56.96 -9.42 -10.79
N LEU A 98 55.71 -9.80 -11.04
CA LEU A 98 55.17 -11.11 -10.68
C LEU A 98 55.46 -12.16 -11.78
N PRO A 99 55.87 -13.40 -11.42
CA PRO A 99 56.11 -14.49 -12.36
C PRO A 99 54.93 -14.74 -13.30
N GLU A 100 55.22 -15.05 -14.57
CA GLU A 100 54.19 -15.40 -15.56
C GLU A 100 53.28 -16.53 -15.02
N GLY A 101 51.96 -16.32 -15.09
CA GLY A 101 50.95 -17.27 -14.60
C GLY A 101 50.58 -17.14 -13.11
N SER A 102 51.28 -16.33 -12.33
CA SER A 102 50.88 -16.03 -10.93
C SER A 102 49.75 -14.99 -10.86
N ARG A 103 48.92 -15.08 -9.82
CA ARG A 103 47.82 -14.14 -9.54
C ARG A 103 47.87 -13.71 -8.08
N GLN A 104 47.71 -12.42 -7.83
CA GLN A 104 47.69 -11.86 -6.47
C GLN A 104 46.61 -10.79 -6.33
N VAL A 105 45.80 -10.86 -5.27
CA VAL A 105 44.85 -9.79 -4.95
C VAL A 105 45.62 -8.60 -4.36
N LYS A 106 45.61 -7.46 -5.06
CA LYS A 106 46.17 -6.19 -4.59
C LYS A 106 45.20 -5.42 -3.72
N THR A 107 43.92 -5.45 -4.09
CA THR A 107 42.85 -4.77 -3.35
C THR A 107 41.66 -5.70 -3.29
N ALA A 108 41.24 -6.07 -2.08
CA ALA A 108 40.08 -6.93 -1.90
C ALA A 108 38.78 -6.15 -2.20
N GLY A 109 37.87 -6.79 -2.93
CA GLY A 109 36.57 -6.20 -3.23
C GLY A 109 35.68 -6.06 -2.00
N LYS A 110 34.87 -5.01 -1.94
CA LYS A 110 33.87 -4.79 -0.88
C LYS A 110 32.54 -4.40 -1.51
N LYS A 111 31.46 -5.06 -1.08
CA LYS A 111 30.10 -4.70 -1.52
C LYS A 111 29.75 -3.29 -1.05
N GLY A 112 29.04 -2.56 -1.90
CA GLY A 112 28.39 -1.32 -1.56
C GLY A 112 27.01 -1.55 -0.94
N VAL A 113 26.33 -0.45 -0.60
CA VAL A 113 24.97 -0.43 -0.05
C VAL A 113 24.13 0.58 -0.84
N ARG A 114 22.94 0.13 -1.24
CA ARG A 114 21.86 0.93 -1.79
C ARG A 114 20.80 1.11 -0.71
N THR A 115 20.37 2.34 -0.49
CA THR A 115 19.26 2.69 0.39
C THR A 115 18.07 3.12 -0.46
N ILE A 116 16.94 2.47 -0.22
CA ILE A 116 15.66 2.74 -0.85
C ILE A 116 14.72 3.26 0.24
N VAL A 117 14.15 4.43 0.03
CA VAL A 117 13.14 5.02 0.93
C VAL A 117 11.81 4.96 0.21
N GLU A 118 10.81 4.39 0.87
CA GLU A 118 9.47 4.21 0.33
C GLU A 118 8.46 4.90 1.24
N THR A 119 7.49 5.59 0.65
CA THR A 119 6.30 6.07 1.37
C THR A 119 5.23 5.01 1.27
N VAL A 120 4.78 4.51 2.42
CA VAL A 120 3.73 3.50 2.54
C VAL A 120 2.46 4.18 3.04
N THR A 121 1.37 3.98 2.31
CA THR A 121 0.04 4.51 2.62
C THR A 121 -0.79 3.42 3.27
N TYR A 122 -1.44 3.76 4.39
CA TYR A 122 -2.37 2.88 5.08
C TYR A 122 -3.77 3.49 5.07
N THR A 123 -4.77 2.64 4.84
CA THR A 123 -6.19 2.98 4.99
C THR A 123 -6.77 2.08 6.06
N ASP A 124 -7.25 2.68 7.15
CA ASP A 124 -7.72 1.97 8.35
C ASP A 124 -6.70 0.95 8.89
N GLY A 125 -5.40 1.30 8.80
CA GLY A 125 -4.28 0.48 9.27
C GLY A 125 -3.81 -0.61 8.30
N VAL A 126 -4.46 -0.79 7.15
CA VAL A 126 -4.07 -1.76 6.12
C VAL A 126 -3.25 -1.05 5.03
N GLU A 127 -2.11 -1.62 4.62
CA GLU A 127 -1.29 -1.07 3.52
C GLU A 127 -2.10 -1.08 2.22
N THR A 128 -2.30 0.10 1.63
CA THR A 128 -3.05 0.30 0.38
C THR A 128 -2.18 0.82 -0.76
N GLY A 129 -0.96 1.26 -0.46
CA GLY A 129 -0.04 1.71 -1.50
C GLY A 129 1.38 1.88 -0.99
N ARG A 130 2.32 1.74 -1.92
CA ARG A 130 3.76 1.93 -1.69
C ARG A 130 4.34 2.66 -2.87
N VAL A 131 5.10 3.72 -2.62
CA VAL A 131 5.74 4.52 -3.66
C VAL A 131 7.19 4.74 -3.27
N GLU A 132 8.11 4.44 -4.20
CA GLU A 132 9.53 4.74 -4.03
C GLU A 132 9.73 6.26 -4.02
N LYS A 133 10.31 6.77 -2.93
CA LYS A 133 10.66 8.20 -2.77
C LYS A 133 12.10 8.47 -3.22
N SER A 134 13.01 7.54 -2.93
CA SER A 134 14.40 7.65 -3.37
C SER A 134 15.06 6.28 -3.45
N ASN A 135 16.02 6.15 -4.37
CA ASN A 135 16.85 4.98 -4.53
C ASN A 135 18.28 5.44 -4.79
N THR A 136 19.18 5.22 -3.85
CA THR A 136 20.52 5.83 -3.88
C THR A 136 21.58 4.88 -3.36
N ILE A 137 22.73 4.84 -4.03
CA ILE A 137 23.93 4.16 -3.52
C ILE A 137 24.50 5.03 -2.40
N THR A 138 24.32 4.61 -1.15
CA THR A 138 24.79 5.33 0.04
C THR A 138 26.21 4.94 0.41
N ILE A 139 26.62 3.72 0.07
CA ILE A 139 28.00 3.25 0.21
C ILE A 139 28.44 2.67 -1.14
N PRO A 140 29.42 3.26 -1.84
CA PRO A 140 29.90 2.71 -3.11
C PRO A 140 30.61 1.36 -2.89
N ALA A 141 30.47 0.45 -3.86
CA ALA A 141 31.26 -0.77 -3.86
C ALA A 141 32.73 -0.44 -4.16
N VAL A 142 33.64 -1.21 -3.56
CA VAL A 142 35.08 -1.15 -3.84
C VAL A 142 35.42 -2.33 -4.73
N ASP A 143 35.93 -2.07 -5.92
CA ASP A 143 36.33 -3.12 -6.86
C ASP A 143 37.50 -3.95 -6.31
N GLU A 144 37.47 -5.24 -6.61
CA GLU A 144 38.61 -6.12 -6.39
C GLU A 144 39.64 -5.92 -7.50
N ILE A 145 40.90 -5.75 -7.13
CA ILE A 145 42.00 -5.64 -8.10
C ILE A 145 42.90 -6.87 -7.94
N VAL A 146 42.99 -7.65 -9.01
CA VAL A 146 43.86 -8.83 -9.12
C VAL A 146 45.00 -8.52 -10.08
N GLU A 147 46.23 -8.62 -9.58
CA GLU A 147 47.43 -8.51 -10.40
C GLU A 147 47.77 -9.87 -11.03
N VAL A 148 48.01 -9.88 -12.35
CA VAL A 148 48.39 -11.06 -13.12
C VAL A 148 49.85 -10.93 -13.55
N GLY A 149 50.68 -11.88 -13.16
CA GLY A 149 52.11 -11.87 -13.44
C GLY A 149 52.43 -12.12 -14.91
N THR A 150 53.39 -11.34 -15.42
CA THR A 150 53.86 -11.39 -16.82
C THR A 150 55.37 -11.55 -16.94
N LYS A 151 56.08 -11.68 -15.81
CA LYS A 151 57.53 -11.83 -15.79
C LYS A 151 57.94 -13.20 -16.33
N LYS A 152 58.50 -13.21 -17.53
CA LYS A 152 59.10 -14.42 -18.11
C LYS A 152 60.42 -14.71 -17.40
N VAL A 153 60.62 -15.96 -17.00
CA VAL A 153 61.95 -16.45 -16.63
C VAL A 153 62.74 -16.70 -17.91
N ALA A 154 63.94 -16.14 -18.01
CA ALA A 154 64.84 -16.43 -19.12
C ALA A 154 65.17 -17.94 -19.06
N SER A 155 64.78 -18.68 -20.09
CA SER A 155 65.17 -20.08 -20.25
C SER A 155 66.68 -20.11 -20.48
N THR A 156 67.47 -20.40 -19.45
CA THR A 156 68.86 -20.81 -19.65
C THR A 156 68.83 -22.21 -20.23
N THR A 157 68.85 -22.32 -21.57
CA THR A 157 69.13 -23.58 -22.25
C THR A 157 70.62 -23.89 -22.04
N THR A 158 70.95 -24.54 -20.92
CA THR A 158 72.19 -25.29 -20.82
C THR A 158 71.95 -26.64 -21.49
N ASN A 159 72.46 -26.79 -22.71
CA ASN A 159 72.64 -28.10 -23.33
C ASN A 159 73.68 -28.88 -22.50
N GLY A 160 73.35 -30.10 -22.07
CA GLY A 160 74.31 -30.96 -21.38
C GLY A 160 73.70 -32.20 -20.72
N ASP A 161 73.46 -33.21 -21.55
CA ASP A 161 73.55 -34.65 -21.29
C ASP A 161 72.71 -35.38 -20.21
N LYS A 162 72.21 -36.52 -20.69
CA LYS A 162 71.36 -37.52 -20.09
C LYS A 162 72.16 -38.48 -19.19
N LYS A 163 71.71 -38.74 -17.96
CA LYS A 163 71.82 -40.06 -17.33
C LYS A 163 70.83 -40.27 -16.18
N ASP A 164 70.10 -41.38 -16.27
CA ASP A 164 69.17 -41.92 -15.27
C ASP A 164 69.85 -42.25 -13.92
N THR A 165 69.14 -42.09 -12.79
CA THR A 165 68.65 -43.18 -11.90
C THR A 165 68.34 -42.70 -10.45
N ALA A 166 67.11 -43.01 -10.00
CA ALA A 166 66.60 -43.29 -8.64
C ALA A 166 66.51 -42.22 -7.49
N THR A 167 65.24 -41.85 -7.23
CA THR A 167 64.46 -41.95 -5.96
C THR A 167 64.87 -41.16 -4.70
N THR A 168 63.97 -40.26 -4.25
CA THR A 168 63.23 -40.35 -2.96
C THR A 168 62.23 -39.18 -2.77
N GLY A 169 60.94 -39.52 -2.61
CA GLY A 169 59.85 -38.84 -1.84
C GLY A 169 59.51 -37.36 -2.11
N ASN A 170 58.26 -36.89 -2.20
CA ASN A 170 56.95 -37.45 -1.85
C ASN A 170 55.84 -36.79 -2.67
N GLN A 171 55.02 -37.64 -3.28
CA GLN A 171 53.56 -37.66 -3.36
C GLN A 171 52.75 -36.36 -3.13
N ALA A 172 51.96 -36.00 -4.14
CA ALA A 172 50.54 -35.72 -3.96
C ALA A 172 49.79 -36.07 -5.26
N GLU A 173 49.36 -37.34 -5.35
CA GLU A 173 48.57 -37.87 -6.44
C GLU A 173 47.09 -37.48 -6.30
N ASN A 174 46.53 -37.05 -7.43
CA ASN A 174 45.11 -37.12 -7.74
C ASN A 174 44.64 -38.58 -7.71
N THR A 175 43.53 -38.90 -7.05
CA THR A 175 42.55 -39.89 -7.56
C THR A 175 41.16 -39.62 -7.01
N LYS A 176 40.21 -39.50 -7.94
CA LYS A 176 38.75 -39.50 -7.76
C LYS A 176 38.26 -40.94 -7.61
N LYS A 177 37.44 -41.25 -6.59
CA LYS A 177 36.40 -42.30 -6.65
C LYS A 177 35.27 -42.04 -5.64
N GLU A 178 34.03 -42.05 -6.14
CA GLU A 178 32.72 -42.12 -5.43
C GLU A 178 32.69 -43.37 -4.51
N GLU A 179 31.86 -43.53 -3.47
CA GLU A 179 30.48 -43.13 -3.14
C GLU A 179 30.34 -43.44 -1.62
N THR A 180 29.66 -42.70 -0.73
CA THR A 180 28.22 -42.81 -0.44
C THR A 180 27.85 -41.94 0.79
N ALA A 181 26.70 -41.26 0.69
CA ALA A 181 25.80 -40.76 1.75
C ALA A 181 26.22 -39.63 2.72
N SER A 182 25.65 -38.45 2.42
CA SER A 182 24.79 -37.63 3.30
C SER A 182 25.30 -36.26 3.79
N GLN A 183 24.63 -35.26 3.19
CA GLN A 183 24.17 -33.96 3.69
C GLN A 183 25.08 -32.72 3.57
N ASP A 184 24.46 -31.68 3.00
CA ASP A 184 24.77 -30.26 2.98
C ASP A 184 25.96 -29.70 2.16
N LYS A 185 25.71 -29.31 0.90
CA LYS A 185 25.94 -27.91 0.43
C LYS A 185 25.51 -27.67 -1.03
N LYS A 186 24.51 -26.81 -1.14
CA LYS A 186 24.18 -25.83 -2.19
C LYS A 186 25.11 -25.75 -3.42
N VAL A 187 24.61 -26.25 -4.53
CA VAL A 187 25.11 -26.10 -5.91
C VAL A 187 24.82 -24.69 -6.43
N LEU A 188 25.72 -24.09 -7.21
CA LEU A 188 25.39 -22.96 -8.09
C LEU A 188 24.92 -23.47 -9.46
N PRO A 189 23.84 -22.95 -10.04
CA PRO A 189 23.67 -22.89 -11.48
C PRO A 189 24.01 -21.51 -12.05
N SER A 190 24.70 -21.53 -13.20
CA SER A 190 24.76 -20.42 -14.16
C SER A 190 23.54 -20.52 -15.08
N THR A 191 22.83 -19.42 -15.29
CA THR A 191 22.46 -18.88 -16.61
C THR A 191 21.58 -17.65 -16.39
N GLY A 192 22.02 -16.51 -16.93
CA GLY A 192 21.21 -15.31 -16.98
C GLY A 192 20.12 -15.48 -18.03
N THR A 193 18.87 -15.45 -17.58
CA THR A 193 17.72 -15.25 -18.45
C THR A 193 17.20 -13.84 -18.19
N ALA A 194 17.25 -13.02 -19.24
CA ALA A 194 16.69 -11.68 -19.25
C ALA A 194 15.23 -11.72 -18.79
N SER A 195 14.95 -11.09 -17.66
CA SER A 195 13.58 -10.84 -17.21
C SER A 195 13.18 -9.46 -17.72
N THR A 196 12.48 -9.44 -18.84
CA THR A 196 11.62 -8.35 -19.28
C THR A 196 10.65 -8.00 -18.15
N SER A 197 10.95 -6.94 -17.39
CA SER A 197 9.95 -6.33 -16.52
C SER A 197 9.09 -5.42 -17.38
N LEU A 198 7.83 -5.81 -17.48
CA LEU A 198 6.78 -5.10 -18.20
C LEU A 198 6.62 -3.69 -17.60
N LEU A 199 6.88 -2.68 -18.43
CA LEU A 199 6.41 -1.31 -18.20
C LEU A 199 4.89 -1.36 -18.04
N SER A 200 4.41 -1.26 -16.80
CA SER A 200 2.99 -0.99 -16.53
C SER A 200 2.75 0.49 -16.78
N ILE A 201 2.46 0.82 -18.04
CA ILE A 201 1.93 2.12 -18.45
C ILE A 201 0.47 2.16 -18.01
N ILE A 202 0.23 2.54 -16.76
CA ILE A 202 -1.10 3.04 -16.34
C ILE A 202 -0.97 4.55 -16.27
N GLY A 203 -0.96 5.17 -17.46
CA GLY A 203 -1.22 6.59 -17.62
C GLY A 203 -2.72 6.82 -17.47
N LEU A 204 -3.18 7.07 -16.23
CA LEU A 204 -4.52 7.56 -15.99
C LEU A 204 -4.49 9.09 -16.01
N ALA A 205 -4.98 9.63 -17.11
CA ALA A 205 -5.21 11.04 -17.30
C ALA A 205 -6.15 11.58 -16.20
N PHE A 206 -5.65 12.49 -15.38
CA PHE A 206 -6.48 13.40 -14.61
C PHE A 206 -6.21 14.82 -15.10
N ALA A 207 -6.90 15.18 -16.19
CA ALA A 207 -7.05 16.56 -16.58
C ALA A 207 -7.76 17.31 -15.45
N SER A 208 -7.04 18.27 -14.90
CA SER A 208 -7.46 19.25 -13.91
C SER A 208 -8.79 19.92 -14.29
N LEU A 209 -9.80 19.79 -13.43
CA LEU A 209 -10.99 20.62 -13.45
C LEU A 209 -10.92 21.65 -12.30
N ALA A 210 -11.26 22.89 -12.67
CA ALA A 210 -11.66 24.04 -11.84
C ALA A 210 -10.57 24.99 -11.30
N ALA A 211 -10.39 26.10 -12.03
CA ALA A 211 -10.18 27.41 -11.42
C ALA A 211 -11.42 28.28 -11.71
N PHE A 212 -12.35 28.29 -10.77
CA PHE A 212 -13.49 29.21 -10.73
C PHE A 212 -13.04 30.49 -10.03
N VAL A 213 -12.72 31.53 -10.80
CA VAL A 213 -12.46 32.88 -10.26
C VAL A 213 -13.76 33.65 -10.22
N LEU A 214 -14.24 33.87 -9.00
CA LEU A 214 -15.34 34.75 -8.64
C LEU A 214 -14.95 36.20 -8.97
N ARG A 215 -15.54 36.80 -10.00
CA ARG A 215 -15.42 38.24 -10.26
C ARG A 215 -16.47 38.97 -9.43
N LYS A 216 -16.00 39.65 -8.39
CA LYS A 216 -16.77 40.59 -7.57
C LYS A 216 -17.27 41.74 -8.46
N LYS A 217 -18.55 42.04 -8.35
CA LYS A 217 -19.25 43.15 -8.99
C LYS A 217 -19.26 44.30 -7.98
N ASP A 218 -18.62 45.40 -8.35
CA ASP A 218 -19.07 46.75 -7.94
C ASP A 218 -19.88 47.31 -9.12
#